data_AF-A0A8C2HLV6-F1
#
_entry.id   AF-A0A8C2HLV6-F1
#
_cell.length_a   1.000
_cell.length_b   1.000
_cell.length_c   1.000
_cell.angle_alpha   90.00
_cell.angle_beta   90.00
_cell.angle_gamma   90.00
#
_symmetry.space_group_name_H-M   'P 1'
#
loop_
_entity.id
_entity.type
_entity.pdbx_description
1 polymer ?
#
loop_
_entity_poly.entity_id
_entity_poly.type
_entity_poly.pdbx_seq_one_letter_code
_entity_poly.pdbx_strand_id
1 'polypeptide(L)'
;VQTRSVYCINERTSAMVDESHCTAQGLRKPASQKACNEHPCAEYSVGPFGDCSATCGEGQQTREVFCVGGRGEHIPEHHCRGLTRPHDVRSCQRSACHQVLRYYINDFSLCSRSCGTGTRERRVVCMDLDHNQYPDERCSAFSRPHAVENCNTQPCPGAQSEFLHGY
;
A
#
# COMPACT_ATOMS: atom_id res chain seq x y z
N VAL A 1 31.19 -27.30 -18.11
CA VAL A 1 31.64 -28.02 -19.31
C VAL A 1 31.59 -29.52 -19.07
N GLN A 2 31.21 -30.31 -20.07
CA GLN A 2 31.36 -31.76 -20.07
C GLN A 2 32.63 -32.12 -20.84
N THR A 3 33.40 -33.05 -20.29
CA THR A 3 34.68 -33.48 -20.86
C THR A 3 34.60 -34.95 -21.24
N ARG A 4 35.17 -35.31 -22.38
CA ARG A 4 35.39 -36.70 -22.82
C ARG A 4 36.86 -36.89 -23.17
N SER A 5 37.37 -38.07 -22.87
CA SER A 5 38.69 -38.46 -23.34
C SER A 5 38.63 -38.86 -24.81
N VAL A 6 39.56 -38.33 -25.61
CA VAL A 6 39.64 -38.55 -27.05
C VAL A 6 41.00 -39.12 -27.36
N TYR A 7 41.02 -40.35 -27.89
CA TYR A 7 42.23 -41.09 -28.22
C TYR A 7 42.22 -41.54 -29.67
N CYS A 8 43.40 -41.63 -30.29
CA CYS A 8 43.55 -42.23 -31.60
C CYS A 8 43.47 -43.76 -31.44
N ILE A 9 42.61 -44.42 -32.22
CA ILE A 9 42.46 -45.87 -32.18
C ILE A 9 42.67 -46.47 -33.57
N ASN A 10 43.20 -47.69 -33.61
CA ASN A 10 43.23 -48.49 -34.82
C ASN A 10 41.86 -49.15 -35.01
N GLU A 11 41.18 -48.89 -36.12
CA GLU A 11 39.82 -49.40 -36.37
C GLU A 11 39.72 -50.93 -36.39
N ARG A 12 40.79 -51.64 -36.76
CA ARG A 12 40.76 -53.11 -36.87
C ARG A 12 40.99 -53.81 -35.54
N THR A 13 41.78 -53.21 -34.66
CA THR A 13 42.18 -53.83 -33.39
C THR A 13 41.58 -53.14 -32.18
N SER A 14 40.90 -52.00 -32.38
CA SER A 14 40.42 -51.09 -31.33
C SER A 14 41.52 -50.65 -30.35
N ALA A 15 42.79 -50.85 -30.72
CA ALA A 15 43.92 -50.51 -29.87
C ALA A 15 44.18 -49.01 -29.89
N MET A 16 44.43 -48.44 -28.73
CA MET A 16 44.88 -47.05 -28.62
C MET A 16 46.30 -46.94 -29.18
N VAL A 17 46.48 -46.02 -30.11
CA VAL A 17 47.75 -45.74 -30.78
C VAL A 17 48.16 -44.29 -30.56
N ASP A 18 49.40 -43.98 -30.92
CA ASP A 18 49.90 -42.61 -30.83
C ASP A 18 49.11 -41.65 -31.74
N GLU A 19 48.92 -40.42 -31.27
CA GLU A 19 48.15 -39.38 -31.96
C GLU A 19 48.71 -39.01 -33.33
N SER A 20 50.03 -39.20 -33.54
CA SER A 20 50.70 -38.98 -34.83
C SER A 20 50.12 -39.84 -35.96
N HIS A 21 49.62 -41.05 -35.66
CA HIS A 21 49.00 -41.90 -36.68
C HIS A 21 47.69 -41.30 -37.22
N CYS A 22 46.91 -40.66 -36.36
CA CYS A 22 45.70 -39.97 -36.78
C CYS A 22 46.03 -38.66 -37.54
N THR A 23 47.01 -37.88 -37.07
CA THR A 23 47.37 -36.61 -37.73
C THR A 23 48.07 -36.82 -39.07
N ALA A 24 48.89 -37.86 -39.23
CA ALA A 24 49.52 -38.23 -40.51
C ALA A 24 48.49 -38.65 -41.58
N GLN A 25 47.34 -39.19 -41.15
CA GLN A 25 46.19 -39.50 -42.01
C GLN A 25 45.29 -38.27 -42.28
N GLY A 26 45.70 -37.08 -41.80
CA GLY A 26 44.92 -35.85 -41.94
C GLY A 26 43.68 -35.78 -41.05
N LEU A 27 43.53 -36.67 -40.05
CA LEU A 27 42.38 -36.66 -39.16
C LEU A 27 42.54 -35.56 -38.10
N ARG A 28 41.51 -34.74 -37.96
CA ARG A 28 41.45 -33.70 -36.91
C ARG A 28 40.93 -34.29 -35.61
N LYS A 29 41.65 -34.05 -34.51
CA LYS A 29 41.21 -34.46 -33.16
C LYS A 29 39.85 -33.82 -32.83
N PRO A 30 38.82 -34.63 -32.50
CA PRO A 30 37.54 -34.13 -32.06
C PRO A 30 37.66 -33.29 -30.78
N ALA A 31 36.74 -32.35 -30.58
CA ALA A 31 36.65 -31.61 -29.34
C ALA A 31 36.47 -32.57 -28.15
N SER A 32 37.35 -32.43 -27.16
CA SER A 32 37.32 -33.16 -25.89
C SER A 32 36.43 -32.49 -24.85
N GLN A 33 36.00 -31.24 -25.10
CA GLN A 33 35.16 -30.47 -24.20
C GLN A 33 33.94 -29.94 -24.96
N LYS A 34 32.79 -29.96 -24.27
CA LYS A 34 31.54 -29.34 -24.71
C LYS A 34 31.00 -28.46 -23.58
N ALA A 35 30.42 -27.31 -23.90
CA ALA A 35 29.72 -26.55 -22.86
C ALA A 35 28.50 -27.36 -22.36
N CYS A 36 28.19 -27.19 -21.08
CA CYS A 36 27.02 -27.80 -20.45
C CYS A 36 26.09 -26.69 -19.99
N ASN A 37 24.81 -26.97 -19.90
CA ASN A 37 23.79 -26.00 -19.50
C ASN A 37 23.80 -24.76 -20.43
N GLU A 38 23.88 -24.97 -21.75
CA GLU A 38 23.78 -23.90 -22.75
C GLU A 38 22.37 -23.28 -22.81
N HIS A 39 21.40 -23.83 -22.08
CA HIS A 39 20.07 -23.24 -21.96
C HIS A 39 20.10 -22.10 -20.94
N PRO A 40 19.48 -20.96 -21.25
CA PRO A 40 19.40 -19.85 -20.30
C PRO A 40 18.66 -20.32 -19.04
N CYS A 41 19.20 -19.93 -17.89
CA CYS A 41 18.66 -20.32 -16.59
C CYS A 41 17.29 -19.65 -16.34
N ALA A 42 16.53 -20.25 -15.42
CA ALA A 42 15.36 -19.58 -14.88
C ALA A 42 15.78 -18.28 -14.16
N GLU A 43 14.96 -17.24 -14.25
CA GLU A 43 15.17 -15.96 -13.59
C GLU A 43 13.84 -15.35 -13.13
N TYR A 44 13.90 -14.36 -12.22
CA TYR A 44 12.71 -13.59 -11.87
C TYR A 44 12.51 -12.45 -12.85
N SER A 45 11.36 -12.43 -13.51
CA SER A 45 10.86 -11.28 -14.25
C SER A 45 9.98 -10.43 -13.34
N VAL A 46 10.16 -9.10 -13.39
CA VAL A 46 9.40 -8.14 -12.58
C VAL A 46 8.67 -7.14 -13.45
N GLY A 47 7.38 -6.94 -13.15
CA GLY A 47 6.59 -5.87 -13.74
C GLY A 47 6.90 -4.50 -13.10
N PRO A 48 6.33 -3.42 -13.67
CA PRO A 48 6.32 -2.12 -13.00
C PRO A 48 5.47 -2.20 -11.72
N PHE A 49 5.78 -1.32 -10.76
CA PHE A 49 4.89 -1.10 -9.62
C PHE A 49 3.59 -0.44 -10.09
N GLY A 50 2.46 -0.97 -9.63
CA GLY A 50 1.16 -0.35 -9.79
C GLY A 50 1.01 0.91 -8.95
N ASP A 51 -0.19 1.45 -8.92
CA ASP A 51 -0.51 2.65 -8.15
C ASP A 51 -0.38 2.43 -6.64
N CYS A 52 -0.19 3.55 -5.92
CA CYS A 52 -0.18 3.54 -4.46
C CYS A 52 -1.58 3.18 -3.94
N SER A 53 -1.66 2.22 -3.01
CA SER A 53 -2.90 1.78 -2.40
C SER A 53 -3.65 2.89 -1.66
N ALA A 54 -2.93 3.93 -1.24
CA ALA A 54 -3.49 5.10 -0.59
C ALA A 54 -3.59 6.28 -1.57
N THR A 55 -4.68 7.03 -1.49
CA THR A 55 -4.87 8.28 -2.26
C THR A 55 -4.19 9.48 -1.60
N CYS A 56 -3.90 9.40 -0.30
CA CYS A 56 -3.16 10.36 0.51
C CYS A 56 -2.40 9.63 1.63
N GLY A 57 -1.38 10.25 2.22
CA GLY A 57 -0.61 9.65 3.32
C GLY A 57 0.23 8.44 2.90
N GLU A 58 0.43 7.50 3.82
CA GLU A 58 1.24 6.30 3.62
C GLU A 58 0.43 5.18 2.95
N GLY A 59 1.03 4.49 2.00
CA GLY A 59 0.43 3.33 1.34
C GLY A 59 1.48 2.34 0.85
N GLN A 60 1.03 1.38 0.04
CA GLN A 60 1.89 0.38 -0.58
C GLN A 60 1.63 0.30 -2.09
N GLN A 61 2.68 0.00 -2.85
CA GLN A 61 2.59 -0.36 -4.27
C GLN A 61 2.96 -1.83 -4.41
N THR A 62 2.19 -2.55 -5.23
CA THR A 62 2.47 -3.94 -5.59
C THR A 62 2.95 -4.03 -7.03
N ARG A 63 3.76 -5.04 -7.33
CA ARG A 63 4.13 -5.41 -8.69
C ARG A 63 4.06 -6.91 -8.85
N GLU A 64 3.93 -7.34 -10.10
CA GLU A 64 4.02 -8.75 -10.43
C GLU A 64 5.48 -9.21 -10.45
N VAL A 65 5.72 -10.40 -9.90
CA VAL A 65 7.02 -11.08 -9.88
C VAL A 65 6.77 -12.52 -10.31
N PHE A 66 7.31 -12.90 -11.46
CA PHE A 66 7.12 -14.23 -12.05
C PHE A 66 8.46 -14.92 -12.25
N CYS A 67 8.50 -16.23 -12.04
CA CYS A 67 9.60 -17.05 -12.49
C CYS A 67 9.46 -17.27 -14.01
N VAL A 68 10.50 -16.92 -14.77
CA VAL A 68 10.55 -17.10 -16.21
C VAL A 68 11.69 -18.03 -16.61
N GLY A 69 11.45 -18.84 -17.65
CA GLY A 69 12.44 -19.70 -18.25
C GLY A 69 13.32 -18.97 -19.26
N GLY A 70 14.24 -19.71 -19.88
CA GLY A 70 15.25 -19.10 -20.75
C GLY A 70 14.73 -18.47 -22.04
N ARG A 71 13.44 -18.62 -22.37
CA ARG A 71 12.79 -17.94 -23.50
C ARG A 71 11.79 -16.86 -23.04
N GLY A 72 11.81 -16.49 -21.75
CA GLY A 72 10.91 -15.51 -21.14
C GLY A 72 9.50 -16.04 -20.85
N GLU A 73 9.28 -17.35 -21.03
CA GLU A 73 8.01 -18.00 -20.73
C GLU A 73 7.79 -18.12 -19.22
N HIS A 74 6.55 -17.95 -18.77
CA HIS A 74 6.21 -18.15 -17.35
C HIS A 74 6.35 -19.63 -17.01
N ILE A 75 7.15 -19.93 -15.99
CA ILE A 75 7.38 -21.28 -15.49
C ILE A 75 7.01 -21.35 -14.00
N PRO A 76 6.82 -22.56 -13.44
CA PRO A 76 6.48 -22.69 -12.03
C PRO A 76 7.56 -22.10 -11.09
N GLU A 77 7.11 -21.45 -10.01
CA GLU A 77 7.96 -20.75 -9.03
C GLU A 77 9.12 -21.60 -8.46
N HIS A 78 8.94 -22.92 -8.39
CA HIS A 78 9.95 -23.81 -7.83
C HIS A 78 11.28 -23.81 -8.61
N HIS A 79 11.27 -23.43 -9.88
CA HIS A 79 12.48 -23.28 -10.69
C HIS A 79 13.34 -22.08 -10.26
N CYS A 80 12.76 -21.07 -9.59
CA CYS A 80 13.45 -19.87 -9.11
C CYS A 80 13.72 -19.87 -7.59
N ARG A 81 13.39 -20.95 -6.86
CA ARG A 81 13.55 -21.04 -5.38
C ARG A 81 14.98 -20.81 -4.87
N GLY A 82 15.98 -21.07 -5.70
CA GLY A 82 17.40 -20.83 -5.36
C GLY A 82 17.87 -19.39 -5.61
N LEU A 83 17.02 -18.54 -6.18
CA LEU A 83 17.33 -17.16 -6.52
C LEU A 83 16.73 -16.21 -5.48
N THR A 84 17.35 -15.04 -5.31
CA THR A 84 16.79 -13.97 -4.47
C THR A 84 15.53 -13.41 -5.12
N ARG A 85 14.36 -13.67 -4.53
CA ARG A 85 13.08 -13.14 -5.01
C ARG A 85 13.04 -11.62 -4.84
N PRO A 86 12.82 -10.85 -5.93
CA PRO A 86 12.63 -9.42 -5.83
C PRO A 86 11.41 -9.07 -4.98
N HIS A 87 11.46 -7.94 -4.27
CA HIS A 87 10.30 -7.46 -3.51
C HIS A 87 9.11 -7.20 -4.44
N ASP A 88 7.97 -7.81 -4.12
CA ASP A 88 6.68 -7.60 -4.79
C ASP A 88 5.90 -6.42 -4.21
N VAL A 89 6.31 -5.92 -3.04
CA VAL A 89 5.69 -4.79 -2.35
C VAL A 89 6.73 -3.74 -1.98
N ARG A 90 6.38 -2.46 -2.12
CA ARG A 90 7.14 -1.33 -1.58
C ARG A 90 6.24 -0.28 -0.95
N SER A 91 6.76 0.48 0.00
CA SER A 91 6.06 1.63 0.57
C SER A 91 6.01 2.79 -0.42
N CYS A 92 4.92 3.56 -0.39
CA CYS A 92 4.74 4.81 -1.12
C CYS A 92 4.19 5.90 -0.21
N GLN A 93 4.61 7.14 -0.45
CA GLN A 93 4.12 8.32 0.25
C GLN A 93 3.35 9.21 -0.74
N ARG A 94 2.10 9.54 -0.42
CA ARG A 94 1.34 10.59 -1.09
C ARG A 94 1.27 11.84 -0.22
N SER A 95 0.74 12.92 -0.78
CA SER A 95 0.42 14.14 -0.03
C SER A 95 -0.34 13.79 1.24
N ALA A 96 -0.05 14.47 2.34
CA ALA A 96 -0.71 14.23 3.60
C ALA A 96 -2.23 14.24 3.41
N CYS A 97 -2.90 13.28 4.05
CA CYS A 97 -4.36 13.29 4.10
C CYS A 97 -4.79 14.58 4.78
N HIS A 98 -5.47 15.45 4.04
CA HIS A 98 -6.12 16.59 4.64
C HIS A 98 -7.26 16.04 5.47
N GLN A 99 -7.05 15.96 6.78
CA GLN A 99 -8.13 15.72 7.72
C GLN A 99 -9.05 16.94 7.63
N VAL A 100 -10.18 16.80 6.94
CA VAL A 100 -11.20 17.84 6.92
C VAL A 100 -11.88 17.81 8.27
N LEU A 101 -11.37 18.66 9.17
CA LEU A 101 -11.89 18.83 10.51
C LEU A 101 -12.88 19.99 10.49
N ARG A 102 -14.10 19.73 10.96
CA ARG A 102 -15.18 20.71 11.01
C ARG A 102 -15.96 20.59 12.30
N TYR A 103 -16.61 21.69 12.67
CA TYR A 103 -17.57 21.67 13.77
C TYR A 103 -18.81 20.89 13.36
N TYR A 104 -19.04 19.77 14.04
CA TYR A 104 -20.32 19.10 14.06
C TYR A 104 -21.23 19.78 15.09
N ILE A 105 -22.43 20.15 14.66
CA ILE A 105 -23.41 20.92 15.43
C ILE A 105 -24.71 20.13 15.41
N ASN A 106 -25.31 19.91 16.58
CA ASN A 106 -26.67 19.38 16.67
C ASN A 106 -27.69 20.51 16.92
N ASP A 107 -28.97 20.13 16.97
CA ASP A 107 -30.04 21.04 17.34
C ASP A 107 -29.94 21.50 18.80
N PHE A 108 -30.48 22.69 19.07
CA PHE A 108 -30.61 23.19 20.43
C PHE A 108 -31.60 22.35 21.25
N SER A 109 -31.29 22.22 22.53
CA SER A 109 -32.21 21.72 23.55
C SER A 109 -33.44 22.61 23.67
N LEU A 110 -34.44 22.11 24.39
CA LEU A 110 -35.56 22.93 24.84
C LEU A 110 -35.04 24.06 25.74
N CYS A 111 -35.73 25.20 25.67
CA CYS A 111 -35.39 26.34 26.50
C CYS A 111 -35.60 26.02 27.98
N SER A 112 -34.66 26.44 28.83
CA SER A 112 -34.73 26.22 30.29
C SER A 112 -35.91 26.91 30.96
N ARG A 113 -36.49 27.93 30.32
CA ARG A 113 -37.68 28.64 30.79
C ARG A 113 -38.65 28.83 29.64
N SER A 114 -39.94 28.79 29.93
CA SER A 114 -41.00 29.17 28.98
C SER A 114 -41.20 30.68 28.86
N CYS A 115 -40.60 31.48 29.74
CA CYS A 115 -40.65 32.94 29.77
C CYS A 115 -39.53 33.52 30.65
N GLY A 116 -39.30 34.84 30.56
CA GLY A 116 -38.40 35.57 31.46
C GLY A 116 -36.92 35.35 31.17
N THR A 117 -36.55 35.13 29.91
CA THR A 117 -35.18 34.86 29.43
C THR A 117 -34.61 33.58 30.04
N GLY A 118 -34.82 32.48 29.33
CA GLY A 118 -34.12 31.22 29.55
C GLY A 118 -32.88 31.08 28.66
N THR A 119 -32.26 29.92 28.74
CA THR A 119 -31.10 29.50 27.96
C THR A 119 -31.38 28.14 27.33
N ARG A 120 -30.81 27.90 26.15
CA ARG A 120 -30.80 26.59 25.50
C ARG A 120 -29.39 26.25 25.04
N GLU A 121 -29.09 24.97 25.02
CA GLU A 121 -27.74 24.45 24.78
C GLU A 121 -27.73 23.49 23.60
N ARG A 122 -26.65 23.48 22.85
CA ARG A 122 -26.37 22.51 21.79
C ARG A 122 -24.93 22.02 21.90
N ARG A 123 -24.70 20.81 21.40
CA ARG A 123 -23.39 20.18 21.30
C ARG A 123 -22.66 20.70 20.06
N VAL A 124 -21.45 21.24 20.29
CA VAL A 124 -20.53 21.70 19.24
C VAL A 124 -19.21 20.98 19.46
N VAL A 125 -18.82 20.11 18.53
CA VAL A 125 -17.60 19.29 18.66
C VAL A 125 -16.81 19.30 17.35
N CYS A 126 -15.49 19.39 17.45
CA CYS A 126 -14.60 19.21 16.31
C CYS A 126 -14.52 17.72 15.95
N MET A 127 -14.90 17.35 14.73
CA MET A 127 -14.85 15.96 14.26
C MET A 127 -14.35 15.86 12.81
N ASP A 128 -13.83 14.68 12.43
CA ASP A 128 -13.55 14.31 11.04
C ASP A 128 -14.81 13.73 10.34
N LEU A 129 -14.64 13.25 9.09
CA LEU A 129 -15.71 12.63 8.32
C LEU A 129 -16.15 11.26 8.86
N ASP A 130 -15.30 10.60 9.64
CA ASP A 130 -15.54 9.29 10.24
C ASP A 130 -16.13 9.40 11.67
N HIS A 131 -16.49 10.62 12.10
CA HIS A 131 -17.05 10.96 13.41
C HIS A 131 -16.09 10.78 14.60
N ASN A 132 -14.78 10.78 14.35
CA ASN A 132 -13.79 10.84 15.42
C ASN A 132 -13.72 12.26 16.00
N GLN A 133 -13.73 12.37 17.33
CA GLN A 133 -13.69 13.65 18.03
C GLN A 133 -12.26 14.12 18.27
N TYR A 134 -12.01 15.41 18.05
CA TYR A 134 -10.70 16.05 18.21
C TYR A 134 -10.78 17.28 19.14
N PRO A 135 -9.63 17.73 19.69
CA PRO A 135 -9.53 19.01 20.39
C PRO A 135 -9.98 20.20 19.54
N ASP A 136 -10.52 21.24 20.18
CA ASP A 136 -11.14 22.40 19.53
C ASP A 136 -10.17 23.16 18.61
N GLU A 137 -8.89 23.19 18.98
CA GLU A 137 -7.81 23.89 18.27
C GLU A 137 -7.62 23.36 16.86
N ARG A 138 -7.98 22.09 16.62
CA ARG A 138 -7.86 21.45 15.31
C ARG A 138 -8.91 21.92 14.31
N CYS A 139 -10.02 22.49 14.79
CA CYS A 139 -11.05 23.12 13.98
C CYS A 139 -10.96 24.67 14.00
N SER A 140 -9.95 25.25 14.67
CA SER A 140 -9.80 26.71 14.87
C SER A 140 -9.68 27.53 13.59
N ALA A 141 -9.41 26.88 12.44
CA ALA A 141 -9.52 27.49 11.12
C ALA A 141 -10.94 28.02 10.83
N PHE A 142 -11.96 27.49 11.51
CA PHE A 142 -13.34 27.94 11.45
C PHE A 142 -13.76 28.57 12.79
N SER A 143 -14.63 29.58 12.75
CA SER A 143 -15.17 30.20 13.96
C SER A 143 -16.04 29.20 14.72
N ARG A 144 -15.75 28.97 16.01
CA ARG A 144 -16.54 28.07 16.85
C ARG A 144 -17.99 28.57 16.99
N PRO A 145 -18.99 27.77 16.59
CA PRO A 145 -20.39 28.10 16.79
C PRO A 145 -20.76 28.23 18.27
N HIS A 146 -21.68 29.14 18.61
CA HIS A 146 -22.20 29.27 19.97
C HIS A 146 -22.87 27.97 20.43
N ALA A 147 -22.45 27.45 21.58
CA ALA A 147 -23.04 26.25 22.19
C ALA A 147 -24.25 26.58 23.08
N VAL A 148 -24.37 27.83 23.52
CA VAL A 148 -25.44 28.30 24.42
C VAL A 148 -26.00 29.59 23.86
N GLU A 149 -27.31 29.75 23.91
CA GLU A 149 -27.97 31.02 23.57
C GLU A 149 -29.21 31.29 24.43
N ASN A 150 -29.61 32.56 24.47
CA ASN A 150 -30.81 32.99 25.16
C ASN A 150 -32.06 32.62 24.35
N CYS A 151 -33.10 32.21 25.05
CA CYS A 151 -34.38 31.86 24.46
C CYS A 151 -35.53 32.32 25.38
N ASN A 152 -36.74 32.40 24.82
CA ASN A 152 -37.95 32.78 25.56
C ASN A 152 -37.80 34.07 26.40
N THR A 153 -37.36 35.16 25.76
CA THR A 153 -37.10 36.47 26.37
C THR A 153 -38.36 37.29 26.66
N GLN A 154 -39.54 36.77 26.31
CA GLN A 154 -40.82 37.39 26.64
C GLN A 154 -41.03 37.48 28.16
N PRO A 155 -41.70 38.53 28.67
CA PRO A 155 -42.08 38.60 30.08
C PRO A 155 -42.91 37.39 30.50
N CYS A 156 -42.69 36.93 31.74
CA CYS A 156 -43.60 35.94 32.32
C CYS A 156 -44.94 36.60 32.65
N PRO A 157 -46.07 35.90 32.43
CA PRO A 157 -47.35 36.37 32.95
C PRO A 157 -47.24 36.47 34.48
N GLY A 158 -47.27 37.70 35.00
CA GLY A 158 -47.23 37.95 36.43
C GLY A 158 -48.56 37.60 37.07
N ALA A 159 -48.48 36.84 38.18
CA ALA A 159 -49.54 36.72 39.16
C ALA A 159 -50.02 38.13 39.54
N GLN A 160 -51.34 38.35 39.52
CA GLN A 160 -51.94 39.62 39.93
C GLN A 160 -51.40 39.98 41.33
N SER A 161 -50.55 41.00 41.41
CA SER A 161 -50.32 41.68 42.67
C SER A 161 -51.65 42.33 43.04
N GLU A 162 -52.31 41.82 44.08
CA GLU A 162 -53.40 42.49 44.77
C GLU A 162 -52.92 43.88 45.21
N PHE A 163 -53.13 44.87 44.35
CA PHE A 163 -53.18 46.25 44.79
C PHE A 163 -54.52 46.42 45.50
N LEU A 164 -54.51 46.14 46.80
CA LEU A 164 -55.41 46.74 47.78
C LEU A 164 -55.42 48.26 47.55
N HIS A 165 -56.35 48.74 46.73
CA HIS A 165 -56.79 50.13 46.80
C HIS A 165 -57.75 50.22 48.00
N GLY A 166 -57.16 50.29 49.19
CA GLY A 166 -57.86 50.84 50.34
C GLY A 166 -57.79 52.35 50.26
N TYR A 167 -58.94 52.98 50.00
CA TYR A 167 -59.43 54.22 50.62
C TYR A 167 -60.95 54.27 50.49
#